data_AF-B0XHL5-F1
#
_entry.id   AF-B0XHL5-F1
#
_cell.length_a   1.000
_cell.length_b   1.000
_cell.length_c   1.000
_cell.angle_alpha   90.00
_cell.angle_beta   90.00
_cell.angle_gamma   90.00
#
_symmetry.space_group_name_H-M   'P 1'
#
loop_
_entity.id
_entity.type
_entity.pdbx_description
1 polymer ?
#
loop_
_entity_poly.entity_id
_entity_poly.type
_entity_poly.pdbx_seq_one_letter_code
_entity_poly.pdbx_strand_id
1 'polypeptide(L)'
;MDLKFCLIFCFFGHGCFAHLLQGLYCGLDNCYELLDVTRQSTKQEIARNYRQLAKKYHPDLHKGEADKKVAEEKFMIIARAYETLRDEGSRADYNYMLDNPDEYYSHYYRYFKRRTKIDVRLVVLVCISIISIVQYFSRKQRYEEAIKYFMTVPKYRNKALEIINQSQDGVKKVSS
;
A
#
# COMPACT_ATOMS: atom_id res chain seq x y z
N MET A 1 -17.80 -4.50 21.24
CA MET A 1 -16.64 -4.23 20.35
C MET A 1 -15.69 -3.38 21.15
N ASP A 2 -14.87 -4.07 21.92
CA ASP A 2 -14.21 -3.51 23.10
C ASP A 2 -13.03 -2.61 22.74
N LEU A 3 -12.95 -1.51 23.47
CA LEU A 3 -11.92 -0.46 23.44
C LEU A 3 -10.47 -0.99 23.59
N LYS A 4 -10.32 -2.28 23.94
CA LYS A 4 -9.04 -2.99 24.08
C LYS A 4 -8.33 -3.29 22.74
N PHE A 5 -9.04 -3.30 21.60
CA PHE A 5 -8.40 -3.47 20.28
C PHE A 5 -7.65 -2.22 19.79
N CYS A 6 -7.90 -1.05 20.37
CA CYS A 6 -7.29 0.21 19.94
C CYS A 6 -5.83 0.36 20.44
N LEU A 7 -5.50 -0.21 21.61
CA LEU A 7 -4.15 -0.04 22.20
C LEU A 7 -3.08 -0.98 21.62
N ILE A 8 -3.47 -2.09 21.01
CA ILE A 8 -2.53 -3.05 20.40
C ILE A 8 -2.11 -2.59 18.98
N PHE A 9 -2.94 -1.79 18.30
CA PHE A 9 -2.60 -1.20 17.00
C PHE A 9 -1.64 0.00 17.12
N CYS A 10 -1.54 0.64 18.29
CA CYS A 10 -0.65 1.78 18.50
C CYS A 10 0.80 1.40 18.82
N PHE A 11 1.07 0.19 19.33
CA PHE A 11 2.44 -0.25 19.65
C PHE A 11 3.27 -0.72 18.44
N PHE A 12 2.63 -1.07 17.32
CA PHE A 12 3.31 -1.33 16.04
C PHE A 12 3.47 -0.08 15.16
N GLY A 13 3.07 1.10 15.68
CA GLY A 13 2.82 2.29 14.85
C GLY A 13 3.96 3.31 14.69
N HIS A 14 5.15 3.12 15.28
CA HIS A 14 6.16 4.19 15.32
C HIS A 14 7.50 3.92 14.61
N GLY A 15 7.68 2.77 13.95
CA GLY A 15 8.94 2.45 13.26
C GLY A 15 8.88 2.34 11.73
N CYS A 16 7.73 2.06 11.14
CA CYS A 16 7.68 1.52 9.77
C CYS A 16 7.11 2.50 8.72
N PHE A 17 6.41 3.56 9.11
CA PHE A 17 5.68 4.39 8.14
C PHE A 17 6.58 5.36 7.35
N ALA A 18 7.75 5.74 7.90
CA ALA A 18 8.66 6.69 7.25
C ALA A 18 9.37 6.12 6.00
N HIS A 19 9.40 4.80 5.82
CA HIS A 19 10.09 4.17 4.68
C HIS A 19 9.26 4.19 3.37
N LEU A 20 7.96 4.51 3.43
CA LEU A 20 7.06 4.33 2.28
C LEU A 20 7.25 5.35 1.13
N LEU A 21 7.91 6.49 1.36
CA LEU A 21 8.09 7.53 0.32
C LEU A 21 9.45 7.52 -0.38
N GLN A 22 10.43 6.73 0.07
CA GLN A 22 11.75 6.60 -0.58
C GLN A 22 11.74 5.75 -1.87
N GLY A 23 10.59 5.64 -2.54
CA GLY A 23 10.36 4.66 -3.61
C GLY A 23 10.21 5.21 -5.02
N LEU A 24 10.01 6.53 -5.20
CA LEU A 24 9.77 7.12 -6.52
C LEU A 24 11.09 7.52 -7.18
N TYR A 25 11.45 6.87 -8.29
CA TYR A 25 12.74 7.05 -8.98
C TYR A 25 13.94 6.96 -8.02
N CYS A 26 14.62 8.09 -7.78
CA CYS A 26 15.79 8.22 -6.89
C CYS A 26 15.46 8.86 -5.53
N GLY A 27 14.18 9.03 -5.20
CA GLY A 27 13.73 9.64 -3.96
C GLY A 27 13.85 11.15 -3.99
N LEU A 28 14.55 11.73 -3.00
CA LEU A 28 14.76 13.18 -2.88
C LEU A 28 15.92 13.68 -3.75
N ASP A 29 16.83 12.79 -4.13
CA ASP A 29 18.03 13.13 -4.89
C ASP A 29 17.78 13.03 -6.40
N ASN A 30 18.52 13.82 -7.16
CA ASN A 30 18.48 13.78 -8.62
C ASN A 30 19.27 12.58 -9.15
N CYS A 31 18.65 11.75 -10.01
CA CYS A 31 19.29 10.57 -10.60
C CYS A 31 20.52 10.91 -11.44
N TYR A 32 20.57 12.11 -12.04
CA TYR A 32 21.70 12.58 -12.82
C TYR A 32 22.90 12.90 -11.91
N GLU A 33 22.66 13.59 -10.80
CA GLU A 33 23.69 13.96 -9.82
C GLU A 33 24.25 12.73 -9.11
N LEU A 34 23.39 11.76 -8.76
CA LEU A 34 23.81 10.49 -8.14
C LEU A 34 24.76 9.68 -9.00
N LEU A 35 24.62 9.76 -10.32
CA LEU A 35 25.47 9.07 -11.29
C LEU A 35 26.60 9.95 -11.86
N ASP A 36 26.72 11.19 -11.38
CA ASP A 36 27.70 12.17 -11.86
C ASP A 36 27.65 12.32 -13.40
N VAL A 37 26.43 12.52 -13.91
CA VAL A 37 26.15 12.67 -15.36
C VAL A 37 25.18 13.82 -15.59
N THR A 38 25.09 14.29 -16.83
CA THR A 38 24.15 15.34 -17.22
C THR A 38 22.95 14.77 -17.97
N ARG A 39 21.89 15.58 -18.14
CA ARG A 39 20.73 15.22 -18.97
C ARG A 39 21.10 14.94 -20.43
N GLN A 40 22.26 15.42 -20.91
CA GLN A 40 22.78 15.19 -22.26
C GLN A 40 23.72 13.98 -22.37
N SER A 41 24.09 13.36 -21.25
CA SER A 41 25.01 12.23 -21.24
C SER A 41 24.46 11.03 -22.01
N THR A 42 25.37 10.38 -22.75
CA THR A 42 25.02 9.21 -23.59
C THR A 42 24.79 7.97 -22.72
N LYS A 43 24.10 6.96 -23.25
CA LYS A 43 23.90 5.67 -22.55
C LYS A 43 25.23 5.01 -22.14
N GLN A 44 26.27 5.17 -22.96
CA GLN A 44 27.59 4.60 -22.71
C GLN A 44 28.27 5.29 -21.52
N GLU A 45 28.17 6.62 -21.44
CA GLU A 45 28.69 7.42 -20.33
C GLU A 45 27.98 7.09 -19.01
N ILE A 46 26.65 7.00 -19.05
CA ILE A 46 25.83 6.58 -17.90
C ILE A 46 26.23 5.18 -17.41
N ALA A 47 26.39 4.22 -18.32
CA ALA A 47 26.82 2.88 -17.97
C ALA A 47 28.26 2.84 -17.42
N ARG A 48 29.15 3.70 -17.91
CA ARG A 48 30.53 3.81 -17.43
C ARG A 48 30.56 4.34 -16.00
N ASN A 49 29.89 5.45 -15.72
CA ASN A 49 29.87 6.06 -14.39
C ASN A 49 29.17 5.16 -13.36
N TYR A 50 28.05 4.52 -13.75
CA TYR A 50 27.40 3.50 -12.94
C TYR A 50 28.38 2.39 -12.52
N ARG A 51 29.14 1.80 -13.46
CA ARG A 51 30.10 0.73 -13.14
C ARG A 51 31.20 1.19 -12.18
N GLN A 52 31.66 2.44 -12.29
CA GLN A 52 32.67 3.00 -11.40
C GLN A 52 32.12 3.18 -9.99
N LEU A 53 30.93 3.77 -9.86
CA LEU A 53 30.26 4.01 -8.59
C LEU A 53 29.83 2.70 -7.91
N ALA A 54 29.32 1.73 -8.68
CA ALA A 54 28.93 0.41 -8.20
C ALA A 54 30.12 -0.34 -7.58
N LYS A 55 31.32 -0.25 -8.17
CA LYS A 55 32.53 -0.84 -7.58
C LYS A 55 32.95 -0.13 -6.29
N LYS A 56 32.82 1.20 -6.23
CA LYS A 56 33.18 2.02 -5.06
C LYS A 56 32.30 1.72 -3.85
N TYR A 57 31.01 1.53 -4.07
CA TYR A 57 30.02 1.29 -3.00
C TYR A 57 29.60 -0.18 -2.85
N HIS A 58 30.34 -1.13 -3.44
CA HIS A 58 30.04 -2.54 -3.26
C HIS A 58 30.26 -2.96 -1.80
N PRO A 59 29.30 -3.61 -1.12
CA PRO A 59 29.39 -3.92 0.31
C PRO A 59 30.59 -4.80 0.65
N ASP A 60 31.04 -5.68 -0.25
CA ASP A 60 32.23 -6.53 -0.05
C ASP A 60 33.54 -5.76 0.15
N LEU A 61 33.63 -4.50 -0.33
CA LEU A 61 34.83 -3.69 -0.15
C LEU A 61 34.91 -3.05 1.25
N HIS A 62 33.81 -3.06 2.00
CA HIS A 62 33.70 -2.41 3.31
C HIS A 62 33.72 -3.45 4.43
N LYS A 63 34.60 -3.25 5.42
CA LYS A 63 34.84 -4.24 6.49
C LYS A 63 33.97 -4.02 7.72
N GLY A 64 33.62 -2.77 8.04
CA GLY A 64 32.79 -2.43 9.19
C GLY A 64 31.29 -2.61 8.92
N GLU A 65 30.53 -3.08 9.91
CA GLU A 65 29.07 -3.20 9.81
C GLU A 65 28.37 -1.86 9.52
N ALA A 66 28.83 -0.77 10.15
CA ALA A 66 28.31 0.56 9.89
C ALA A 66 28.61 1.01 8.43
N ASP A 67 29.84 0.79 7.97
CA ASP A 67 30.26 1.18 6.62
C ASP A 67 29.56 0.37 5.54
N LYS A 68 29.34 -0.93 5.78
CA LYS A 68 28.59 -1.81 4.88
C LYS A 68 27.15 -1.32 4.67
N LYS A 69 26.46 -0.92 5.74
CA LYS A 69 25.10 -0.39 5.64
C LYS A 69 25.04 0.88 4.79
N VAL A 70 25.97 1.80 5.03
CA VAL A 70 26.05 3.05 4.26
C VAL A 70 26.39 2.77 2.79
N ALA A 71 27.28 1.81 2.52
CA ALA A 71 27.63 1.39 1.17
C ALA A 71 26.44 0.72 0.45
N GLU A 72 25.70 -0.15 1.14
CA GLU A 72 24.50 -0.81 0.63
C GLU A 72 23.39 0.19 0.27
N GLU A 73 23.12 1.15 1.16
CA GLU A 73 22.13 2.21 0.89
C GLU A 73 22.49 3.03 -0.34
N LYS A 74 23.76 3.47 -0.44
CA LYS A 74 24.25 4.21 -1.62
C LYS A 74 24.21 3.36 -2.88
N PHE A 75 24.61 2.09 -2.79
CA PHE A 75 24.58 1.16 -3.91
C PHE A 75 23.16 0.96 -4.44
N MET A 76 22.18 0.79 -3.55
CA MET A 76 20.75 0.70 -3.89
C MET A 76 20.27 1.94 -4.64
N ILE A 77 20.61 3.14 -4.16
CA ILE A 77 20.21 4.40 -4.79
C ILE A 77 20.86 4.57 -6.17
N ILE A 78 22.16 4.28 -6.29
CA ILE A 78 22.91 4.33 -7.55
C ILE A 78 22.35 3.34 -8.57
N ALA A 79 21.99 2.12 -8.13
CA ALA A 79 21.36 1.12 -8.99
C ALA A 79 20.00 1.61 -9.51
N ARG A 80 19.16 2.21 -8.65
CA ARG A 80 17.87 2.80 -9.07
C ARG A 80 18.03 3.95 -10.06
N ALA A 81 19.03 4.82 -9.85
CA ALA A 81 19.36 5.90 -10.78
C ALA A 81 19.74 5.35 -12.16
N TYR A 82 20.59 4.33 -12.20
CA TYR A 82 20.96 3.66 -13.44
C TYR A 82 19.75 2.98 -14.12
N GLU A 83 18.92 2.26 -13.37
CA GLU A 83 17.71 1.65 -13.92
C GLU A 83 16.77 2.67 -14.57
N THR A 84 16.61 3.84 -13.93
CA THR A 84 15.77 4.93 -14.42
C THR A 84 16.34 5.57 -15.69
N LEU A 85 17.66 5.79 -15.74
CA LEU A 85 18.31 6.50 -16.85
C LEU A 85 18.73 5.60 -18.02
N ARG A 86 18.82 4.27 -17.81
CA ARG A 86 19.24 3.29 -18.81
C ARG A 86 18.21 3.12 -19.94
N ASP A 87 16.94 2.98 -19.59
CA ASP A 87 15.85 2.85 -20.57
C ASP A 87 15.40 4.23 -21.05
N GLU A 88 15.21 4.39 -22.37
CA GLU A 88 14.84 5.68 -22.95
C GLU A 88 13.45 6.11 -22.52
N GLY A 89 12.52 5.15 -22.41
CA GLY A 89 11.19 5.43 -21.93
C GLY A 89 11.23 5.94 -20.50
N SER A 90 11.95 5.27 -19.59
CA SER A 90 11.95 5.66 -18.17
C SER A 90 12.70 6.98 -17.97
N ARG A 91 13.75 7.21 -18.75
CA ARG A 91 14.46 8.48 -18.79
C ARG A 91 13.57 9.61 -19.29
N ALA A 92 12.74 9.38 -20.30
CA ALA A 92 11.78 10.36 -20.81
C ALA A 92 10.72 10.70 -19.75
N ASP A 93 10.15 9.71 -19.06
CA ASP A 93 9.20 9.95 -17.96
C ASP A 93 9.86 10.73 -16.82
N TYR A 94 11.08 10.36 -16.44
CA TYR A 94 11.83 11.05 -15.39
C TYR A 94 12.11 12.52 -15.76
N ASN A 95 12.51 12.76 -17.00
CA ASN A 95 12.69 14.10 -17.55
C ASN A 95 11.40 14.91 -17.53
N TYR A 96 10.29 14.32 -17.96
CA TYR A 96 8.98 14.96 -17.92
C TYR A 96 8.56 15.31 -16.48
N MET A 97 8.88 14.45 -15.51
CA MET A 97 8.67 14.73 -14.08
C MET A 97 9.50 15.91 -13.58
N LEU A 98 10.77 16.01 -13.96
CA LEU A 98 11.61 17.15 -13.59
C LEU A 98 11.09 18.45 -14.20
N ASP A 99 10.56 18.40 -15.43
CA ASP A 99 10.05 19.58 -16.13
C ASP A 99 8.62 20.00 -15.63
N ASN A 100 7.83 19.07 -15.08
CA ASN A 100 6.42 19.30 -14.66
C ASN A 100 6.15 18.76 -13.24
N PRO A 101 6.66 19.40 -12.17
CA PRO A 101 6.57 18.88 -10.81
C PRO A 101 5.16 18.91 -10.19
N ASP A 102 4.24 19.70 -10.76
CA ASP A 102 2.86 19.85 -10.32
C ASP A 102 1.98 18.63 -10.62
N GLU A 103 2.30 17.86 -11.67
CA GLU A 103 1.59 16.63 -12.05
C GLU A 103 1.93 15.39 -11.20
N TYR A 104 2.02 15.54 -9.87
CA TYR A 104 2.47 14.49 -8.95
C TYR A 104 1.82 13.10 -9.20
N TYR A 105 0.49 13.05 -9.35
CA TYR A 105 -0.24 11.80 -9.55
C TYR A 105 0.10 11.14 -10.89
N SER A 106 0.24 11.91 -11.97
CA SER A 106 0.54 11.40 -13.31
C SER A 106 1.88 10.64 -13.32
N HIS A 107 2.93 11.24 -12.75
CA HIS A 107 4.27 10.64 -12.65
C HIS A 107 4.26 9.38 -11.78
N TYR A 108 3.54 9.42 -10.65
CA TYR A 108 3.37 8.26 -9.79
C TYR A 108 2.76 7.08 -10.58
N TYR A 109 1.65 7.29 -11.28
CA TYR A 109 1.01 6.24 -12.06
C TYR A 109 1.91 5.70 -13.18
N ARG A 110 2.64 6.56 -13.90
CA ARG A 110 3.59 6.13 -14.95
C ARG A 110 4.72 5.26 -14.40
N TYR A 111 5.29 5.65 -13.26
CA TYR A 111 6.34 4.89 -12.59
C TYR A 111 5.87 3.48 -12.19
N PHE A 112 4.73 3.37 -11.50
CA PHE A 112 4.21 2.07 -11.06
C PHE A 112 3.75 1.18 -12.21
N LYS A 113 3.11 1.75 -13.24
CA LYS A 113 2.65 0.99 -14.42
C LYS A 113 3.78 0.23 -15.12
N ARG A 114 5.01 0.76 -15.11
CA ARG A 114 6.18 0.09 -15.70
C ARG A 114 6.72 -1.05 -14.84
N ARG A 115 6.64 -0.93 -13.51
CA ARG A 115 7.24 -1.87 -12.55
C ARG A 115 6.30 -3.02 -12.20
N THR A 116 5.03 -2.70 -11.94
CA THR A 116 4.03 -3.67 -11.49
C THR A 116 3.09 -4.01 -12.63
N LYS A 117 3.05 -5.29 -13.00
CA LYS A 117 2.07 -5.83 -13.95
C LYS A 117 0.67 -5.99 -13.34
N ILE A 118 0.55 -5.84 -12.03
CA ILE A 118 -0.71 -6.01 -11.29
C ILE A 118 -1.44 -4.67 -11.29
N ASP A 119 -2.68 -4.67 -11.79
CA ASP A 119 -3.52 -3.48 -11.79
C ASP A 119 -3.91 -3.09 -10.37
N VAL A 120 -3.66 -1.83 -10.01
CA VAL A 120 -4.02 -1.29 -8.68
C VAL A 120 -5.51 -1.43 -8.39
N ARG A 121 -6.36 -1.39 -9.42
CA ARG A 121 -7.81 -1.61 -9.31
C ARG A 121 -8.14 -2.99 -8.74
N LEU A 122 -7.41 -4.03 -9.12
CA LEU A 122 -7.61 -5.39 -8.61
C LEU A 122 -7.32 -5.44 -7.10
N VAL A 123 -6.22 -4.82 -6.67
CA VAL A 123 -5.84 -4.75 -5.25
C VAL A 123 -6.92 -4.04 -4.45
N VAL A 124 -7.41 -2.89 -4.93
CA VAL A 124 -8.49 -2.13 -4.27
C VAL A 124 -9.77 -2.97 -4.16
N LEU A 125 -10.17 -3.67 -5.23
CA LEU A 125 -11.36 -4.54 -5.20
C LEU A 125 -11.23 -5.68 -4.20
N VAL A 126 -10.07 -6.32 -4.13
CA VAL A 126 -9.79 -7.39 -3.17
C VAL A 126 -9.79 -6.86 -1.73
N CYS A 127 -9.18 -5.70 -1.49
CA CYS A 127 -9.23 -5.08 -0.15
C CYS A 127 -10.67 -4.74 0.26
N ILE A 128 -11.48 -4.15 -0.62
CA ILE A 128 -12.89 -3.82 -0.34
C ILE A 128 -13.70 -5.09 -0.07
N SER A 129 -13.50 -6.16 -0.85
CA SER A 129 -14.22 -7.42 -0.65
C SER A 129 -13.84 -8.07 0.68
N ILE A 130 -12.56 -8.11 1.02
CA ILE A 130 -12.08 -8.64 2.31
C ILE A 130 -12.65 -7.82 3.48
N ILE A 131 -12.57 -6.49 3.42
CA ILE A 131 -13.12 -5.61 4.47
C ILE A 131 -14.62 -5.85 4.61
N SER A 132 -15.34 -5.95 3.50
CA SER A 132 -16.79 -6.19 3.48
C SER A 132 -17.14 -7.55 4.09
N ILE A 133 -16.37 -8.59 3.79
CA ILE A 133 -16.54 -9.94 4.37
C ILE A 133 -16.31 -9.90 5.88
N VAL A 134 -15.22 -9.29 6.34
CA VAL A 134 -14.92 -9.16 7.78
C VAL A 134 -16.01 -8.38 8.50
N GLN A 135 -16.47 -7.27 7.91
CA GLN A 135 -17.57 -6.47 8.46
C GLN A 135 -18.88 -7.27 8.51
N TYR A 136 -19.17 -8.07 7.49
CA TYR A 136 -20.35 -8.93 7.44
C TYR A 136 -20.32 -10.00 8.54
N PHE A 137 -19.23 -10.74 8.68
CA PHE A 137 -19.08 -11.76 9.72
C PHE A 137 -19.12 -11.14 11.13
N SER A 138 -18.40 -10.03 11.34
CA SER A 138 -18.44 -9.29 12.61
C SER A 138 -19.84 -8.78 12.94
N ARG A 139 -20.62 -8.39 11.93
CA ARG A 139 -22.00 -7.95 12.12
C ARG A 139 -22.91 -9.14 12.45
N LYS A 140 -22.77 -10.28 11.77
CA LYS A 140 -23.56 -11.48 12.01
C LYS A 140 -23.38 -12.01 13.45
N GLN A 141 -22.15 -12.11 13.93
CA GLN A 141 -21.89 -12.60 15.29
C GLN A 141 -22.56 -11.72 16.36
N ARG A 142 -22.48 -10.39 16.21
CA ARG A 142 -23.16 -9.45 17.12
C ARG A 142 -24.68 -9.59 17.11
N TYR A 143 -25.27 -9.87 15.94
CA TYR A 143 -26.72 -10.11 15.86
C TYR A 143 -27.12 -11.41 16.55
N GLU A 144 -26.35 -12.49 16.40
CA GLU A 144 -26.64 -13.77 17.07
C GLU A 144 -26.56 -13.64 18.60
N GLU A 145 -25.55 -12.97 19.12
CA GLU A 145 -25.41 -12.68 20.56
C GLU A 145 -26.58 -11.82 21.09
N ALA A 146 -26.97 -10.79 20.34
CA ALA A 146 -28.10 -9.93 20.71
C ALA A 146 -29.44 -10.70 20.71
N ILE A 147 -29.71 -11.52 19.70
CA ILE A 147 -30.93 -12.35 19.63
C ILE A 147 -30.96 -13.33 20.81
N LYS A 148 -29.84 -13.99 21.11
CA LYS A 148 -29.74 -14.90 22.26
C LYS A 148 -30.09 -14.18 23.56
N TYR A 149 -29.63 -12.95 23.75
CA TYR A 149 -30.00 -12.10 24.90
C TYR A 149 -31.49 -11.73 24.90
N PHE A 150 -32.10 -11.38 23.77
CA PHE A 150 -33.53 -11.05 23.74
C PHE A 150 -34.42 -12.25 24.07
N MET A 151 -33.98 -13.47 23.78
CA MET A 151 -34.73 -14.69 24.08
C MET A 151 -34.72 -15.07 25.57
N THR A 152 -33.70 -14.64 26.33
CA THR A 152 -33.65 -14.91 27.78
C THR A 152 -34.60 -14.00 28.56
N VAL A 153 -34.87 -12.80 28.06
CA VAL A 153 -35.75 -11.84 28.73
C VAL A 153 -37.22 -12.06 28.30
N PRO A 154 -38.13 -12.41 29.23
CA PRO A 154 -39.50 -12.83 28.88
C PRO A 154 -40.32 -11.73 28.20
N LYS A 155 -40.06 -10.46 28.53
CA LYS A 155 -40.73 -9.30 27.91
C LYS A 155 -40.57 -9.27 26.38
N TYR A 156 -39.36 -9.52 25.88
CA TYR A 156 -39.08 -9.46 24.44
C TYR A 156 -39.57 -10.73 23.73
N ARG A 157 -39.43 -11.90 24.37
CA ARG A 157 -39.94 -13.17 23.86
C ARG A 157 -41.46 -13.15 23.66
N ASN A 158 -42.22 -12.66 24.64
CA ASN A 158 -43.68 -12.64 24.55
C ASN A 158 -44.16 -11.67 23.46
N LYS A 159 -43.51 -10.49 23.36
CA LYS A 159 -43.78 -9.53 22.28
C LYS A 159 -43.51 -10.12 20.89
N ALA A 160 -42.49 -10.97 20.74
CA ALA A 160 -42.23 -11.68 19.48
C ALA A 160 -43.36 -12.68 19.13
N LEU A 161 -43.89 -13.42 20.11
CA LEU A 161 -45.02 -14.33 19.92
C LEU A 161 -46.31 -13.59 19.51
N GLU A 162 -46.58 -12.44 20.13
CA GLU A 162 -47.71 -11.59 19.75
C GLU A 162 -47.63 -11.15 18.28
N ILE A 163 -46.46 -10.72 17.82
CA ILE A 163 -46.23 -10.31 16.43
C ILE A 163 -46.44 -11.48 15.46
N ILE A 164 -45.96 -12.68 15.80
CA ILE A 164 -46.15 -13.88 14.98
C ILE A 164 -47.64 -14.21 14.85
N ASN A 165 -48.39 -14.21 15.96
CA ASN A 165 -49.82 -14.50 15.95
C ASN A 165 -50.60 -13.46 15.11
N GLN A 166 -50.31 -12.16 15.31
CA GLN A 166 -50.92 -11.09 14.50
C GLN A 166 -50.65 -11.25 13.00
N SER A 167 -49.44 -11.68 12.63
CA SER A 167 -49.08 -11.93 11.23
C SER A 167 -49.82 -13.13 10.63
N GLN A 168 -50.05 -14.19 11.40
CA GLN A 168 -50.82 -15.36 10.95
C GLN A 168 -52.31 -15.06 10.79
N ASP A 169 -52.87 -14.24 11.68
CA ASP A 169 -54.27 -13.81 11.58
C ASP A 169 -54.50 -12.89 10.37
N GLY A 170 -53.52 -12.06 10.02
CA GLY A 170 -53.53 -11.24 8.80
C GLY A 170 -53.51 -12.07 7.52
N VAL A 171 -52.67 -13.12 7.46
CA VAL A 171 -52.59 -14.03 6.30
C VAL A 171 -53.88 -14.83 6.14
N LYS A 172 -54.46 -15.34 7.23
CA LYS A 172 -55.74 -16.09 7.19
C LYS A 172 -56.91 -15.25 6.70
N LYS A 173 -56.96 -13.95 7.04
CA LYS A 173 -58.01 -13.03 6.60
C LYS A 173 -57.95 -12.65 5.11
N VAL A 174 -56.79 -12.79 4.46
CA VAL A 174 -56.63 -12.51 3.02
C VAL A 174 -56.93 -13.76 2.16
N SER A 175 -56.88 -14.95 2.77
CA SER A 175 -57.14 -16.24 2.13
C SER A 175 -58.58 -16.77 2.28
N SER A 176 -59.49 -16.00 2.88
CA SER A 176 -60.93 -16.28 3.02
C SER A 176 -61.73 -15.18 2.36
#